data_AF-A0A1X0QY61-F1
#
_entry.id   AF-A0A1X0QY61-F1
#
_cell.length_a   1.000
_cell.length_b   1.000
_cell.length_c   1.000
_cell.angle_alpha   90.00
_cell.angle_beta   90.00
_cell.angle_gamma   90.00
#
_symmetry.space_group_name_H-M   'P 1'
#
loop_
_entity.id
_entity.type
_entity.pdbx_description
1 polymer ?
#
loop_
_entity_poly.entity_id
_entity_poly.type
_entity_poly.pdbx_seq_one_letter_code
_entity_poly.pdbx_strand_id
1 'polypeptide(L)'
;TPLCPLVALDAFFTAQETSLIQHQQRHDPIIKQLYRLSQQIFEHVVTSEMATIDDLLHVCDNASLKFEEGINILQGLPDSNSKKRAIDCLNDVLEVVKAYKCKYMPCPSPPAAQNWLFVERYLQSLGNEPMNWEACLVEGQQQGYLKNYTKSTSLKAVYLRWKKNKK
;
A
#
# COMPACT_ATOMS: atom_id res chain seq x y z
N THR A 1 15.88 -28.22 -18.61
CA THR A 1 17.28 -27.95 -19.03
C THR A 1 17.61 -26.54 -18.60
N PRO A 2 18.80 -26.27 -18.03
CA PRO A 2 19.18 -24.92 -17.61
C PRO A 2 19.19 -23.98 -18.82
N LEU A 3 18.82 -22.72 -18.60
CA LEU A 3 18.97 -21.68 -19.60
C LEU A 3 20.45 -21.40 -19.84
N CYS A 4 20.76 -20.95 -21.06
CA CYS A 4 22.05 -20.33 -21.32
C CYS A 4 22.23 -19.11 -20.40
N PRO A 5 23.40 -18.88 -19.78
CA PRO A 5 23.61 -17.77 -18.84
C PRO A 5 23.17 -16.39 -19.34
N LEU A 6 23.43 -16.06 -20.61
CA LEU A 6 22.99 -14.80 -21.20
C LEU A 6 21.47 -14.70 -21.33
N VAL A 7 20.82 -15.82 -21.66
CA VAL A 7 19.34 -15.90 -21.76
C VAL A 7 18.71 -15.81 -20.37
N ALA A 8 19.33 -16.39 -19.35
CA ALA A 8 18.87 -16.27 -17.97
C ALA A 8 19.00 -14.83 -17.45
N LEU A 9 20.09 -14.14 -17.77
CA LEU A 9 20.27 -12.73 -17.44
C LEU A 9 19.22 -11.86 -18.14
N ASP A 10 19.06 -12.05 -19.45
CA ASP A 10 18.06 -11.33 -20.25
C ASP A 10 16.64 -11.55 -19.71
N ALA A 11 16.27 -12.80 -19.41
CA ALA A 11 14.98 -13.14 -18.82
C ALA A 11 14.80 -12.48 -17.45
N PHE A 12 15.81 -12.51 -16.58
CA PHE A 12 15.77 -11.88 -15.26
C PHE A 12 15.57 -10.35 -15.35
N PHE A 13 16.32 -9.67 -16.21
CA PHE A 13 16.22 -8.22 -16.38
C PHE A 13 14.97 -7.78 -17.14
N THR A 14 14.42 -8.63 -18.01
CA THR A 14 13.20 -8.35 -18.77
C THR A 14 11.95 -8.61 -17.94
N ALA A 15 11.95 -9.66 -17.12
CA ALA A 15 10.80 -10.00 -16.27
C ALA A 15 10.58 -8.95 -15.17
N GLN A 16 11.66 -8.41 -14.59
CA GLN A 16 11.63 -7.43 -13.49
C GLN A 16 10.71 -7.82 -12.32
N GLU A 17 10.49 -9.11 -12.12
CA GLU A 17 9.58 -9.58 -11.09
C GLU A 17 10.26 -9.51 -9.72
N THR A 18 9.52 -9.07 -8.71
CA THR A 18 10.05 -8.87 -7.35
C THR A 18 10.27 -10.17 -6.57
N SER A 19 9.75 -11.29 -7.07
CA SER A 19 9.80 -12.58 -6.40
C SER A 19 10.10 -13.71 -7.38
N LEU A 20 11.04 -14.58 -7.00
CA LEU A 20 11.34 -15.81 -7.72
C LEU A 20 10.09 -16.68 -7.97
N ILE A 21 9.08 -16.64 -7.10
CA ILE A 21 7.88 -17.49 -7.22
C ILE A 21 7.06 -17.14 -8.47
N GLN A 22 7.08 -15.86 -8.85
CA GLN A 22 6.35 -15.32 -9.99
C GLN A 22 7.04 -15.69 -11.31
N HIS A 23 8.36 -15.94 -11.26
CA HIS A 23 9.18 -16.02 -12.46
C HIS A 23 8.86 -17.31 -13.23
N GLN A 24 8.56 -17.18 -14.52
CA GLN A 24 8.21 -18.32 -15.38
C GLN A 24 9.26 -19.44 -15.31
N GLN A 25 10.53 -19.06 -15.18
CA GLN A 25 11.67 -19.97 -15.10
C GLN A 25 12.21 -20.16 -13.67
N ARG A 26 11.36 -20.03 -12.63
CA ARG A 26 11.74 -20.13 -11.20
C ARG A 26 12.53 -21.38 -10.79
N HIS A 27 12.47 -22.44 -11.58
CA HIS A 27 13.19 -23.69 -11.32
C HIS A 27 14.62 -23.66 -11.87
N ASP A 28 14.96 -22.69 -12.72
CA ASP A 28 16.28 -22.53 -13.32
C ASP A 28 17.34 -22.15 -12.27
N PRO A 29 18.51 -22.82 -12.25
CA PRO A 29 19.54 -22.58 -11.25
C PRO A 29 20.18 -21.20 -11.35
N ILE A 30 20.32 -20.63 -12.55
CA ILE A 30 20.95 -19.32 -12.77
C ILE A 30 19.96 -18.23 -12.34
N ILE A 31 18.69 -18.33 -12.72
CA ILE A 31 17.64 -17.42 -12.25
C ILE A 31 17.58 -17.42 -10.70
N LYS A 32 17.57 -18.60 -10.07
CA LYS A 32 17.61 -18.72 -8.61
C LYS A 32 18.82 -18.07 -7.96
N GLN A 33 19.96 -18.07 -8.65
CA GLN A 33 21.20 -17.47 -8.15
C GLN A 33 21.17 -15.95 -8.30
N LEU A 34 20.63 -15.44 -9.41
CA LEU A 34 20.42 -14.00 -9.62
C LEU A 34 19.49 -13.40 -8.58
N TYR A 35 18.36 -14.05 -8.28
CA TYR A 35 17.46 -13.61 -7.19
C TYR A 35 18.11 -13.64 -5.80
N ARG A 36 18.96 -14.63 -5.52
CA ARG A 36 19.70 -14.70 -4.25
C ARG A 36 20.74 -13.59 -4.14
N LEU A 37 21.49 -13.34 -5.22
CA LEU A 37 22.48 -12.26 -5.26
C LEU A 37 21.81 -10.90 -5.13
N SER A 38 20.69 -10.67 -5.83
CA SER A 38 19.94 -9.42 -5.69
C SER A 38 19.43 -9.23 -4.27
N GLN A 39 18.90 -10.29 -3.64
CA GLN A 39 18.51 -10.22 -2.23
C GLN A 39 19.69 -9.81 -1.35
N GLN A 40 20.83 -10.49 -1.44
CA GLN A 40 22.00 -10.18 -0.60
C GLN A 40 22.54 -8.76 -0.81
N ILE A 41 22.58 -8.28 -2.06
CA ILE A 41 23.12 -6.95 -2.38
C ILE A 41 22.18 -5.84 -1.88
N PHE A 42 20.86 -6.05 -1.99
CA PHE A 42 19.87 -5.01 -1.72
C PHE A 42 19.17 -5.15 -0.36
N GLU A 43 19.30 -6.26 0.36
CA GLU A 43 18.66 -6.52 1.66
C GLU A 43 19.01 -5.43 2.69
N HIS A 44 20.27 -5.03 2.78
CA HIS A 44 20.70 -4.00 3.74
C HIS A 44 20.27 -2.58 3.34
N VAL A 45 20.30 -2.26 2.04
CA VAL A 45 19.90 -0.93 1.53
C VAL A 45 18.40 -0.73 1.68
N VAL A 46 17.61 -1.73 1.28
CA VAL A 46 16.14 -1.72 1.36
C VAL A 46 15.67 -1.66 2.81
N THR A 47 16.30 -2.43 3.72
CA THR A 47 15.91 -2.44 5.14
C THR A 47 16.20 -1.09 5.83
N SER A 48 17.33 -0.45 5.53
CA SER A 48 17.69 0.84 6.13
C SER A 48 16.80 1.99 5.63
N GLU A 49 16.50 2.04 4.33
CA GLU A 49 15.61 3.05 3.78
C GLU A 49 14.16 2.84 4.24
N MET A 50 13.68 1.59 4.29
CA MET A 50 12.36 1.27 4.81
C MET A 50 12.19 1.67 6.28
N ALA A 51 13.19 1.41 7.14
CA ALA A 51 13.15 1.83 8.54
C ALA A 51 13.10 3.35 8.69
N THR A 52 13.89 4.08 7.88
CA THR A 52 13.89 5.56 7.90
C THR A 52 12.54 6.13 7.43
N ILE A 53 11.92 5.50 6.43
CA ILE A 53 10.58 5.86 5.95
C ILE A 53 9.54 5.59 7.03
N ASP A 54 9.60 4.45 7.72
CA ASP A 54 8.67 4.10 8.80
C ASP A 54 8.73 5.11 9.95
N ASP A 55 9.94 5.49 10.38
CA ASP A 55 10.15 6.54 11.39
C ASP A 55 9.55 7.89 10.95
N LEU A 56 9.78 8.29 9.70
CA LEU A 56 9.22 9.52 9.12
C LEU A 56 7.68 9.47 9.06
N LEU A 57 7.09 8.32 8.72
CA LEU A 57 5.64 8.15 8.69
C LEU A 57 5.04 8.21 10.09
N HIS A 58 5.67 7.58 11.07
CA HIS A 58 5.27 7.67 12.48
C HIS A 58 5.29 9.12 12.98
N VAL A 59 6.34 9.89 12.66
CA VAL A 59 6.38 11.33 12.97
C VAL A 59 5.23 12.08 12.32
N CYS A 60 4.91 11.77 11.06
CA CYS A 60 3.77 12.39 10.37
C CYS A 60 2.42 11.99 10.98
N ASP A 61 2.22 10.75 11.41
CA ASP A 61 1.02 10.29 12.14
C ASP A 61 0.82 11.05 13.45
N ASN A 62 1.88 11.13 14.25
CA ASN A 62 1.84 11.85 15.51
C ASN A 62 1.57 13.35 15.31
N ALA A 63 2.20 13.97 14.29
CA ALA A 63 1.97 15.37 13.96
C ALA A 63 0.52 15.61 13.52
N SER A 64 -0.02 14.77 12.62
CA SER A 64 -1.42 14.86 12.18
C SER A 64 -2.39 14.82 13.37
N LEU A 65 -2.19 13.86 14.27
CA LEU A 65 -3.04 13.68 15.46
C LEU A 65 -3.00 14.92 16.36
N LYS A 66 -1.82 15.53 16.58
CA LYS A 66 -1.70 16.74 17.40
C LYS A 66 -2.34 17.97 16.74
N PHE A 67 -2.30 18.09 15.42
CA PHE A 67 -2.99 19.18 14.73
C PHE A 67 -4.52 19.00 14.79
N GLU A 68 -5.02 17.77 14.63
CA GLU A 68 -6.44 17.45 14.79
C GLU A 68 -6.95 17.72 16.22
N GLU A 69 -6.19 17.32 17.25
CA GLU A 69 -6.47 17.67 18.64
C GLU A 69 -6.55 19.20 18.83
N GLY A 70 -5.59 19.94 18.28
CA GLY A 70 -5.57 21.40 18.33
C GLY A 70 -6.78 22.05 17.67
N ILE A 71 -7.19 21.55 16.50
CA ILE A 71 -8.40 22.00 15.80
C ILE A 71 -9.64 21.75 16.67
N ASN A 72 -9.77 20.57 17.27
CA ASN A 72 -10.91 20.21 18.12
C ASN A 72 -11.01 21.10 19.36
N ILE A 73 -9.88 21.39 20.02
CA ILE A 73 -9.84 22.33 21.17
C ILE A 73 -10.31 23.72 20.73
N LEU A 74 -9.81 24.21 19.59
CA LEU A 74 -10.19 25.52 19.07
C LEU A 74 -11.67 25.58 18.69
N GLN A 75 -12.22 24.52 18.09
CA GLN A 75 -13.64 24.43 17.73
C GLN A 75 -14.56 24.59 18.95
N GLY A 76 -14.16 24.10 20.12
CA GLY A 76 -14.91 24.22 21.37
C GLY A 76 -14.93 25.62 22.01
N LEU A 77 -14.13 26.57 21.50
CA LEU A 77 -14.08 27.94 22.01
C LEU A 77 -15.10 28.87 21.32
N PRO A 78 -15.47 30.00 21.95
CA PRO A 78 -16.34 31.02 21.34
C PRO A 78 -15.82 31.50 19.99
N ASP A 79 -16.74 31.79 19.07
CA ASP A 79 -16.36 32.07 17.69
C ASP A 79 -15.69 33.44 17.56
N SER A 80 -14.51 33.44 16.93
CA SER A 80 -13.74 34.65 16.67
C SER A 80 -12.94 34.53 15.37
N ASN A 81 -12.69 35.66 14.72
CA ASN A 81 -11.86 35.69 13.50
C ASN A 81 -10.45 35.14 13.73
N SER A 82 -9.93 35.24 14.96
CA SER A 82 -8.62 34.68 15.33
C SER A 82 -8.66 33.15 15.48
N LYS A 83 -9.74 32.59 16.05
CA LYS A 83 -9.98 31.14 16.09
C LYS A 83 -10.08 30.55 14.69
N LYS A 84 -10.90 31.17 13.82
CA LYS A 84 -11.08 30.69 12.44
C LYS A 84 -9.75 30.65 11.68
N ARG A 85 -8.96 31.73 11.78
CA ARG A 85 -7.61 31.78 11.19
C ARG A 85 -6.67 30.73 11.75
N ALA A 86 -6.72 30.45 13.06
CA ALA A 86 -5.89 29.42 13.67
C ALA A 86 -6.26 28.01 13.16
N ILE A 87 -7.56 27.72 13.02
CA ILE A 87 -8.04 26.46 12.43
C ILE A 87 -7.61 26.33 10.97
N ASP A 88 -7.78 27.39 10.17
CA ASP A 88 -7.37 27.40 8.76
C ASP A 88 -5.85 27.12 8.62
N CYS A 89 -5.01 27.77 9.43
CA CYS A 89 -3.57 27.49 9.44
C CYS A 89 -3.23 26.03 9.82
N LEU A 90 -3.95 25.44 10.78
CA LEU A 90 -3.74 24.04 11.16
C LEU A 90 -4.16 23.07 10.05
N ASN A 91 -5.26 23.37 9.34
CA ASN A 91 -5.69 22.61 8.18
C ASN A 91 -4.66 22.67 7.04
N ASP A 92 -4.09 23.85 6.76
CA ASP A 92 -3.03 23.99 5.75
C ASP A 92 -1.81 23.12 6.08
N VAL A 93 -1.40 23.09 7.35
CA VAL A 93 -0.30 22.22 7.80
C VAL A 93 -0.68 20.74 7.65
N LEU A 94 -1.92 20.38 7.97
CA LEU A 94 -2.40 19.00 7.82
C LEU A 94 -2.35 18.53 6.36
N GLU A 95 -2.71 19.40 5.41
CA GLU A 95 -2.60 19.10 3.97
C GLU A 95 -1.15 18.91 3.51
N VAL A 96 -0.21 19.70 4.04
CA VAL A 96 1.23 19.50 3.77
C VAL A 96 1.72 18.16 4.31
N VAL A 97 1.33 17.80 5.54
CA VAL A 97 1.70 16.51 6.15
C VAL A 97 1.10 15.34 5.36
N LYS A 98 -0.15 15.43 4.90
CA LYS A 98 -0.77 14.43 4.03
C LYS A 98 -0.04 14.29 2.70
N ALA A 99 0.30 15.40 2.04
CA ALA A 99 1.06 15.38 0.80
C ALA A 99 2.44 14.73 0.98
N TYR A 100 3.11 15.00 2.10
CA TYR A 100 4.39 14.41 2.44
C TYR A 100 4.29 12.90 2.71
N LYS A 101 3.27 12.46 3.46
CA LYS A 101 2.93 11.04 3.60
C LYS A 101 2.72 10.37 2.26
N CYS A 102 1.94 10.96 1.35
CA CYS A 102 1.74 10.41 0.00
C CYS A 102 3.03 10.32 -0.82
N LYS A 103 3.97 11.24 -0.61
CA LYS A 103 5.26 11.27 -1.33
C LYS A 103 6.21 10.15 -0.90
N TYR A 104 6.30 9.87 0.41
CA TYR A 104 7.22 8.86 0.97
C TYR A 104 6.56 7.52 1.27
N MET A 105 5.23 7.52 1.19
CA MET A 105 4.40 6.35 1.06
C MET A 105 3.74 6.37 -0.34
N PRO A 106 4.48 6.19 -1.45
CA PRO A 106 3.88 5.70 -2.69
C PRO A 106 3.50 4.25 -2.44
N CYS A 107 2.48 4.07 -1.61
CA CYS A 107 1.94 2.86 -1.03
C CYS A 107 2.70 1.57 -1.40
N PRO A 108 3.80 1.21 -0.69
CA PRO A 108 4.52 -0.02 -0.91
C PRO A 108 3.91 -1.11 -0.02
N SER A 109 2.64 -1.42 -0.25
CA SER A 109 2.19 -2.78 0.03
C SER A 109 2.02 -3.45 -1.33
N PRO A 110 2.37 -4.76 -1.47
CA PRO A 110 2.11 -5.45 -2.72
C PRO A 110 0.67 -5.13 -3.12
N PRO A 111 0.36 -4.80 -4.39
CA PRO A 111 -0.96 -4.33 -4.79
C PRO A 111 -2.11 -5.16 -4.19
N ALA A 112 -1.87 -6.46 -3.98
CA ALA A 112 -2.71 -7.37 -3.22
C ALA A 112 -3.07 -6.92 -1.78
N ALA A 113 -2.12 -6.51 -0.93
CA ALA A 113 -2.37 -6.15 0.47
C ALA A 113 -3.23 -4.88 0.62
N GLN A 114 -2.96 -3.85 -0.19
CA GLN A 114 -3.82 -2.66 -0.30
C GLN A 114 -5.24 -3.01 -0.78
N ASN A 115 -5.32 -3.84 -1.81
CA ASN A 115 -6.59 -4.33 -2.34
C ASN A 115 -7.40 -5.07 -1.26
N TRP A 116 -6.76 -5.90 -0.43
CA TRP A 116 -7.44 -6.61 0.64
C TRP A 116 -7.84 -5.71 1.81
N LEU A 117 -7.02 -4.70 2.14
CA LEU A 117 -7.38 -3.72 3.16
C LEU A 117 -8.58 -2.85 2.73
N PHE A 118 -8.67 -2.52 1.44
CA PHE A 118 -9.86 -1.87 0.88
C PHE A 118 -11.10 -2.78 1.03
N VAL A 119 -11.01 -4.04 0.61
CA VAL A 119 -12.13 -5.00 0.69
C VAL A 119 -12.57 -5.23 2.15
N GLU A 120 -11.65 -5.29 3.11
CA GLU A 120 -11.96 -5.41 4.53
C GLU A 120 -12.69 -4.16 5.07
N ARG A 121 -12.24 -2.95 4.70
CA ARG A 121 -12.92 -1.69 5.06
C ARG A 121 -14.33 -1.60 4.47
N TYR A 122 -14.48 -1.99 3.20
CA TYR A 122 -15.77 -2.03 2.52
C TYR A 122 -16.74 -3.01 3.20
N LEU A 123 -16.24 -4.17 3.63
CA LEU A 123 -17.04 -5.13 4.41
C LEU A 123 -17.47 -4.57 5.77
N GLN A 124 -16.61 -3.79 6.43
CA GLN A 124 -16.95 -3.14 7.70
C GLN A 124 -18.03 -2.06 7.53
N SER A 125 -18.01 -1.30 6.42
CA SER A 125 -19.02 -0.27 6.16
C SER A 125 -20.41 -0.83 5.84
N LEU A 126 -20.50 -2.08 5.38
CA LEU A 126 -21.77 -2.75 5.11
C LEU A 126 -22.51 -3.19 6.39
N GLY A 127 -21.82 -3.29 7.54
CA GLY A 127 -22.41 -3.77 8.78
C GLY A 127 -22.99 -5.19 8.64
N ASN A 128 -24.34 -5.29 8.67
CA ASN A 128 -25.07 -6.56 8.51
C ASN A 128 -25.52 -6.84 7.07
N GLU A 129 -25.28 -5.92 6.13
CA GLU A 129 -25.69 -6.13 4.75
C GLU A 129 -24.82 -7.18 4.03
N PRO A 130 -25.42 -7.96 3.11
CA PRO A 130 -24.67 -8.94 2.34
C PRO A 130 -23.69 -8.25 1.37
N MET A 131 -22.48 -8.82 1.28
CA MET A 131 -21.42 -8.31 0.42
C MET A 131 -21.82 -8.31 -1.07
N ASN A 132 -21.87 -7.11 -1.67
CA ASN A 132 -22.00 -6.92 -3.11
C ASN A 132 -20.61 -6.77 -3.76
N TRP A 133 -20.13 -7.85 -4.37
CA TRP A 133 -18.80 -7.89 -5.00
C TRP A 133 -18.67 -7.03 -6.26
N GLU A 134 -19.79 -6.76 -6.94
CA GLU A 134 -19.79 -5.89 -8.12
C GLU A 134 -19.60 -4.44 -7.70
N ALA A 135 -20.38 -4.00 -6.71
CA ALA A 135 -20.26 -2.66 -6.13
C ALA A 135 -18.89 -2.42 -5.50
N CYS A 136 -18.38 -3.39 -4.73
CA CYS A 136 -17.02 -3.34 -4.16
C CYS A 136 -15.94 -3.19 -5.24
N LEU A 137 -16.04 -3.92 -6.36
CA LEU A 137 -15.07 -3.84 -7.45
C LEU A 137 -15.08 -2.45 -8.11
N VAL A 138 -16.27 -1.93 -8.43
CA VAL A 138 -16.43 -0.60 -9.06
C VAL A 138 -15.88 0.49 -8.17
N GLU A 139 -16.25 0.49 -6.88
CA GLU A 139 -15.77 1.49 -5.93
C GLU A 139 -14.25 1.39 -5.71
N GLY A 140 -13.73 0.17 -5.61
CA GLY A 140 -12.29 -0.05 -5.48
C GLY A 140 -11.53 0.53 -6.67
N GLN A 141 -11.99 0.27 -7.89
CA GLN A 141 -11.39 0.82 -9.11
C GLN A 141 -11.43 2.35 -9.17
N GLN A 142 -12.56 2.96 -8.78
CA GLN A 142 -12.69 4.43 -8.71
C GLN A 142 -11.70 5.04 -7.72
N GLN A 143 -11.45 4.38 -6.59
CA GLN A 143 -10.49 4.81 -5.58
C GLN A 143 -9.04 4.38 -5.89
N GLY A 144 -8.81 3.77 -7.06
CA GLY A 144 -7.48 3.36 -7.51
C GLY A 144 -6.99 2.00 -6.99
N TYR A 145 -7.82 1.29 -6.23
CA TYR A 145 -7.63 -0.10 -5.82
C TYR A 145 -8.18 -1.07 -6.88
N LEU A 146 -7.90 -2.36 -6.75
CA LEU A 146 -8.48 -3.45 -7.56
C LEU A 146 -8.29 -3.32 -9.10
N LYS A 147 -7.37 -2.47 -9.58
CA LYS A 147 -7.12 -2.20 -11.01
C LYS A 147 -6.84 -3.45 -11.85
N ASN A 148 -6.30 -4.49 -11.22
CA ASN A 148 -5.93 -5.74 -11.88
C ASN A 148 -7.11 -6.74 -11.98
N TYR A 149 -8.28 -6.42 -11.41
CA TYR A 149 -9.47 -7.26 -11.45
C TYR A 149 -10.47 -6.69 -12.44
N THR A 150 -10.87 -7.50 -13.41
CA THR A 150 -11.91 -7.15 -14.40
C THR A 150 -13.25 -7.83 -14.12
N LYS A 151 -13.27 -8.81 -13.22
CA LYS A 151 -14.47 -9.59 -12.85
C LYS A 151 -14.60 -9.68 -11.34
N SER A 152 -15.78 -9.38 -10.82
CA SER A 152 -16.11 -9.48 -9.39
C SER A 152 -15.99 -10.91 -8.86
N THR A 153 -16.27 -11.91 -9.70
CA THR A 153 -16.11 -13.34 -9.37
C THR A 153 -14.66 -13.72 -9.11
N SER A 154 -13.72 -13.21 -9.91
CA SER A 154 -12.28 -13.40 -9.71
C SER A 154 -11.81 -12.72 -8.41
N LEU A 155 -12.26 -11.49 -8.16
CA LEU A 155 -11.97 -10.76 -6.93
C LEU A 155 -12.40 -11.55 -5.70
N LYS A 156 -13.66 -12.02 -5.68
CA LYS A 156 -14.22 -12.83 -4.60
C LYS A 156 -13.41 -14.09 -4.35
N ALA A 157 -13.08 -14.85 -5.40
CA ALA A 157 -12.36 -16.11 -5.27
C ALA A 157 -10.96 -15.92 -4.66
N VAL A 158 -10.24 -14.90 -5.13
CA VAL A 158 -8.88 -14.61 -4.64
C VAL A 158 -8.91 -14.09 -3.20
N TYR A 159 -9.85 -13.19 -2.87
CA TYR A 159 -10.03 -12.70 -1.50
C TYR A 159 -10.33 -13.83 -0.51
N LEU A 160 -11.25 -14.74 -0.86
CA LEU A 160 -11.61 -15.85 0.02
C LEU A 160 -10.42 -16.78 0.28
N ARG A 161 -9.59 -17.02 -0.75
CA ARG A 161 -8.36 -17.81 -0.62
C ARG A 161 -7.35 -17.12 0.30
N TRP A 162 -7.16 -15.82 0.13
CA TRP A 162 -6.30 -15.02 0.99
C TRP A 162 -6.78 -15.01 2.45
N LYS A 163 -8.08 -14.79 2.68
CA LYS A 163 -8.70 -14.78 4.01
C LYS A 163 -8.56 -16.11 4.74
N LYS A 164 -8.64 -17.23 4.00
CA LYS A 164 -8.41 -18.57 4.56
C LYS A 164 -6.96 -18.77 5.03
N ASN A 165 -5.99 -18.22 4.31
CA ASN A 165 -4.56 -18.35 4.65
C ASN A 165 -4.09 -17.38 5.76
N LYS A 166 -4.91 -16.38 6.11
CA LYS A 166 -4.64 -15.41 7.20
C LYS A 166 -5.11 -15.93 8.58
N LYS A 167 -5.94 -16.98 8.60
CA LYS A 167 -6.36 -17.71 9.81
C LYS A 167 -5.44 -18.88 10.07
#